data_AF-A0A9P5QBT1-F1
#
_entry.id   AF-A0A9P5QBT1-F1
#
_cell.length_a   1.000
_cell.length_b   1.000
_cell.length_c   1.000
_cell.angle_alpha   90.00
_cell.angle_beta   90.00
_cell.angle_gamma   90.00
#
_symmetry.space_group_name_H-M   'P 1'
#
loop_
_entity.id
_entity.type
_entity.pdbx_description
1 polymer ?
#
loop_
_entity_poly.entity_id
_entity_poly.type
_entity_poly.pdbx_seq_one_letter_code
_entity_poly.pdbx_strand_id
1 'polypeptide(L)'
;YYGPGKMLRVIQRLQEESDIRSQKILEAFEEEREIGRKVGEIKSFRDIKRNHLQPARPIRSLTPQPSISNLQQAATVLEAVDPRELDINLNEMVLISQRAHLYNRFLESRAKSEIESLGTKDQVEDTVVEKPKNLYNESGLLRASGLSRKVEEIVDHYLVIEGFFLRRSVEKAMGIDEYDSGSKTSSCVDDVFYILKKTISRAVHTSNVDCLAAMINFIKNTLEMDYIS
;
A
#
# COMPACT_ATOMS: atom_id res chain seq x y z
N TYR A 1 2.07 -40.22 -5.26
CA TYR A 1 1.59 -39.81 -6.60
C TYR A 1 0.09 -39.58 -6.52
N TYR A 2 -0.42 -38.37 -6.82
CA TYR A 2 -1.84 -38.03 -6.66
C TYR A 2 -2.73 -38.48 -7.84
N GLY A 3 -2.17 -39.00 -8.93
CA GLY A 3 -2.90 -39.34 -10.15
C GLY A 3 -3.18 -38.11 -11.04
N PRO A 4 -3.45 -38.31 -12.34
CA PRO A 4 -3.62 -37.21 -13.30
C PRO A 4 -4.74 -36.24 -12.86
N GLY A 5 -4.46 -34.94 -12.87
CA GLY A 5 -5.43 -33.87 -12.59
C GLY A 5 -5.91 -33.70 -11.15
N LYS A 6 -5.66 -34.68 -10.27
CA LYS A 6 -6.02 -34.55 -8.85
C LYS A 6 -5.17 -33.50 -8.13
N MET A 7 -3.95 -33.25 -8.59
CA MET A 7 -3.10 -32.20 -8.03
C MET A 7 -3.67 -30.79 -8.28
N LEU A 8 -4.22 -30.51 -9.46
CA LEU A 8 -4.88 -29.24 -9.74
C LEU A 8 -6.05 -28.98 -8.77
N ARG A 9 -6.85 -30.00 -8.49
CA ARG A 9 -7.94 -29.91 -7.50
C ARG A 9 -7.42 -29.65 -6.08
N VAL A 10 -6.28 -30.24 -5.71
CA VAL A 10 -5.61 -29.96 -4.42
C VAL A 10 -5.13 -28.51 -4.37
N ILE A 11 -4.52 -28.00 -5.45
CA ILE A 11 -4.06 -26.61 -5.56
C ILE A 11 -5.24 -25.64 -5.42
N GLN A 12 -6.36 -25.89 -6.09
CA GLN A 12 -7.58 -25.06 -5.98
C GLN A 12 -8.12 -25.03 -4.55
N ARG A 13 -8.24 -26.19 -3.89
CA ARG A 13 -8.68 -26.26 -2.50
C ARG A 13 -7.70 -25.57 -1.55
N LEU A 14 -6.41 -25.68 -1.82
CA LEU A 14 -5.37 -25.00 -1.06
C LEU A 14 -5.49 -23.48 -1.22
N GLN A 15 -5.82 -22.99 -2.42
CA GLN A 15 -6.08 -21.57 -2.67
C GLN A 15 -7.25 -21.08 -1.81
N GLU A 16 -8.39 -21.79 -1.83
CA GLU A 16 -9.59 -21.42 -1.08
C GLU A 16 -9.33 -21.41 0.45
N GLU A 17 -8.66 -22.43 0.98
CA GLU A 17 -8.29 -22.46 2.40
C GLU A 17 -7.27 -21.36 2.75
N SER A 18 -6.29 -21.11 1.87
CA SER A 18 -5.30 -20.04 2.05
C SER A 18 -5.96 -18.67 2.10
N ASP A 19 -6.95 -18.42 1.23
CA ASP A 19 -7.74 -17.19 1.22
C ASP A 19 -8.46 -16.98 2.57
N ILE A 20 -9.14 -18.02 3.09
CA ILE A 20 -9.84 -17.95 4.38
C ILE A 20 -8.88 -17.67 5.54
N ARG A 21 -7.71 -18.33 5.56
CA ARG A 21 -6.73 -18.20 6.65
C ARG A 21 -5.99 -16.89 6.59
N SER A 22 -5.53 -16.50 5.41
CA SER A 22 -4.80 -15.24 5.21
C SER A 22 -5.67 -14.04 5.52
N GLN A 23 -6.95 -14.06 5.16
CA GLN A 23 -7.88 -12.98 5.53
C GLN A 23 -7.86 -12.71 7.04
N LYS A 24 -8.01 -13.75 7.87
CA LYS A 24 -8.01 -13.61 9.34
C LYS A 24 -6.69 -13.09 9.88
N ILE A 25 -5.56 -13.54 9.31
CA ILE A 25 -4.23 -13.11 9.73
C ILE A 25 -4.02 -11.62 9.39
N LEU A 26 -4.43 -11.21 8.20
CA LEU A 26 -4.29 -9.83 7.74
C LEU A 26 -5.23 -8.87 8.45
N GLU A 27 -6.46 -9.30 8.76
CA GLU A 27 -7.39 -8.55 9.62
C GLU A 27 -6.80 -8.35 11.02
N ALA A 28 -6.30 -9.42 11.65
CA ALA A 28 -5.65 -9.32 12.96
C ALA A 28 -4.43 -8.38 12.93
N PHE A 29 -3.62 -8.43 11.87
CA PHE A 29 -2.50 -7.51 11.67
C PHE A 29 -2.96 -6.05 11.60
N GLU A 30 -4.01 -5.76 10.83
CA GLU A 30 -4.53 -4.39 10.71
C GLU A 30 -5.12 -3.85 12.01
N GLU A 31 -5.78 -4.72 12.79
CA GLU A 31 -6.30 -4.41 14.11
C GLU A 31 -5.18 -4.16 15.12
N GLU A 32 -4.19 -5.06 15.21
CA GLU A 32 -3.07 -4.96 16.15
C GLU A 32 -2.21 -3.71 15.89
N ARG A 33 -2.01 -3.36 14.62
CA ARG A 33 -1.26 -2.16 14.22
C ARG A 33 -2.14 -0.91 14.12
N GLU A 34 -3.43 -1.02 14.43
CA GLU A 34 -4.42 0.06 14.32
C GLU A 34 -4.34 0.83 12.99
N ILE A 35 -4.12 0.11 11.88
CA ILE A 35 -3.84 0.73 10.57
C ILE A 35 -5.00 1.64 10.15
N GLY A 36 -6.25 1.18 10.34
CA GLY A 36 -7.44 1.96 10.01
C GLY A 36 -7.52 3.28 10.79
N ARG A 37 -7.19 3.29 12.09
CA ARG A 37 -7.16 4.51 12.92
C ARG A 37 -6.14 5.49 12.38
N LYS A 38 -4.90 5.04 12.15
CA LYS A 38 -3.79 5.86 11.64
C LYS A 38 -4.10 6.43 10.26
N VAL A 39 -4.65 5.63 9.35
CA VAL A 39 -5.08 6.08 8.02
C VAL A 39 -6.19 7.14 8.12
N GLY A 40 -7.15 6.95 9.02
CA GLY A 40 -8.22 7.92 9.30
C GLY A 40 -7.66 9.26 9.76
N GLU A 41 -6.79 9.25 10.78
CA GLU A 41 -6.14 10.46 11.32
C GLU A 41 -5.33 11.21 10.25
N ILE A 42 -4.56 10.49 9.43
CA ILE A 42 -3.77 11.07 8.33
C ILE A 42 -4.68 11.74 7.28
N LYS A 43 -5.78 11.08 6.90
CA LYS A 43 -6.74 11.64 5.94
C LYS A 43 -7.41 12.90 6.50
N SER A 44 -7.86 12.88 7.75
CA SER A 44 -8.44 14.05 8.41
C SER A 44 -7.47 15.23 8.50
N PHE A 45 -6.19 14.98 8.82
CA PHE A 45 -5.16 16.01 8.83
C PHE A 45 -4.99 16.68 7.46
N ARG A 46 -4.95 15.86 6.40
CA ARG A 46 -4.84 16.36 5.02
C ARG A 46 -6.01 17.27 4.64
N ASP A 47 -7.23 16.90 5.02
CA ASP A 47 -8.43 17.66 4.71
C ASP A 47 -8.46 19.00 5.45
N ILE A 48 -8.01 19.03 6.71
CA ILE A 48 -7.86 20.28 7.49
C ILE A 48 -6.82 21.20 6.83
N LYS A 49 -5.62 20.70 6.50
CA LYS A 49 -4.56 21.49 5.83
C LYS A 49 -5.05 22.04 4.48
N ARG A 50 -5.77 21.22 3.70
CA ARG A 50 -6.34 21.62 2.40
C ARG A 50 -7.41 22.71 2.52
N ASN A 51 -8.27 22.64 3.56
CA ASN A 51 -9.30 23.65 3.79
C ASN A 51 -8.71 24.99 4.26
N HIS A 52 -7.58 24.97 4.96
CA HIS A 52 -6.88 26.18 5.41
C HIS A 52 -6.19 26.94 4.26
N LEU A 53 -5.72 26.22 3.23
CA LEU A 53 -5.00 26.80 2.08
C LEU A 53 -5.92 27.32 0.96
N GLN A 54 -7.25 27.19 1.07
CA GLN A 54 -8.18 27.79 0.12
C GLN A 54 -8.43 29.27 0.46
N PRO A 55 -8.16 30.23 -0.44
CA PRO A 55 -8.54 31.62 -0.21
C PRO A 55 -10.08 31.69 -0.15
N ALA A 56 -10.60 32.21 0.95
CA ALA A 56 -12.03 32.43 1.12
C ALA A 56 -12.59 33.19 -0.09
N ARG A 57 -13.47 32.54 -0.86
CA ARG A 57 -14.29 33.25 -1.86
C ARG A 57 -15.13 34.30 -1.11
N PRO A 58 -15.25 35.54 -1.61
CA PRO A 58 -16.02 36.56 -0.90
C PRO A 58 -17.50 36.27 -1.10
N ILE A 59 -18.10 35.49 -0.20
CA ILE A 59 -19.55 35.47 -0.02
C ILE A 59 -19.85 36.46 1.11
N ARG A 60 -20.51 37.56 0.74
CA ARG A 60 -21.06 38.56 1.65
C ARG A 60 -21.98 37.86 2.66
N SER A 61 -21.50 37.66 3.87
CA SER A 61 -22.34 37.51 5.07
C SER A 61 -21.50 37.86 6.30
N LEU A 62 -22.15 38.56 7.23
CA LEU A 62 -21.51 39.15 8.40
C LEU A 62 -21.03 38.06 9.36
N THR A 63 -19.77 38.22 9.78
CA THR A 63 -19.02 37.50 10.84
C THR A 63 -18.67 36.02 10.62
N PRO A 64 -17.38 35.73 10.34
CA PRO A 64 -16.73 34.49 10.75
C PRO A 64 -15.61 34.80 11.76
N GLN A 65 -15.83 34.42 13.02
CA GLN A 65 -14.80 34.39 14.05
C GLN A 65 -13.85 33.20 13.74
N PRO A 66 -12.52 33.37 13.70
CA PRO A 66 -11.62 32.23 13.48
C PRO A 66 -11.70 31.32 14.73
N SER A 67 -12.26 30.13 14.55
CA SER A 67 -12.40 29.13 15.61
C SER A 67 -11.02 28.57 15.97
N ILE A 68 -10.52 28.97 17.15
CA ILE A 68 -9.25 28.54 17.78
C ILE A 68 -9.17 26.99 17.92
N SER A 69 -10.31 26.29 17.90
CA SER A 69 -10.41 24.83 17.98
C SER A 69 -9.66 24.08 16.88
N ASN A 70 -9.55 24.64 15.67
CA ASN A 70 -8.97 23.91 14.54
C ASN A 70 -7.43 23.87 14.57
N LEU A 71 -6.77 24.87 15.17
CA LEU A 71 -5.32 24.89 15.37
C LEU A 71 -4.88 23.89 16.44
N GLN A 72 -5.68 23.74 17.51
CA GLN A 72 -5.43 22.74 18.55
C GLN A 72 -5.57 21.31 18.00
N GLN A 73 -6.53 21.06 17.09
CA GLN A 73 -6.72 19.73 16.48
C GLN A 73 -5.60 19.34 15.50
N ALA A 74 -5.06 20.28 14.71
CA ALA A 74 -3.92 20.01 13.84
C ALA A 74 -2.63 19.71 14.63
N ALA A 75 -2.44 20.38 15.78
CA ALA A 75 -1.36 20.11 16.72
C ALA A 75 -1.52 18.75 17.42
N THR A 76 -2.73 18.32 17.77
CA THR A 76 -2.95 16.98 18.35
C THR A 76 -2.68 15.83 17.37
N VAL A 77 -2.91 16.02 16.06
CA VAL A 77 -2.53 15.00 15.05
C VAL A 77 -1.01 14.97 14.79
N LEU A 78 -0.29 16.06 15.09
CA LEU A 78 1.17 16.08 15.07
C LEU A 78 1.79 15.20 16.18
N GLU A 79 1.08 14.99 17.30
CA GLU A 79 1.47 14.08 18.39
C GLU A 79 0.89 12.65 18.25
N ALA A 80 -0.21 12.46 17.51
CA ALA A 80 -0.97 11.20 17.56
C ALA A 80 -0.33 9.99 16.86
N VAL A 81 0.63 10.21 15.95
CA VAL A 81 1.20 9.13 15.13
C VAL A 81 2.72 9.15 15.15
N ASP A 82 3.33 8.20 15.87
CA ASP A 82 4.79 8.07 16.00
C ASP A 82 5.42 7.71 14.64
N PRO A 83 6.36 8.53 14.11
CA PRO A 83 7.08 8.21 12.88
C PRO A 83 7.81 6.86 12.92
N ARG A 84 8.30 6.42 14.08
CA ARG A 84 9.00 5.12 14.20
C ARG A 84 8.03 3.97 13.99
N GLU A 85 6.85 4.07 14.60
CA GLU A 85 5.79 3.08 14.43
C GLU A 85 5.31 3.03 12.98
N LEU A 86 5.13 4.19 12.33
CA LEU A 86 4.79 4.21 10.91
C LEU A 86 5.84 3.52 10.04
N ASP A 87 7.12 3.75 10.31
CA ASP A 87 8.18 3.09 9.53
C ASP A 87 8.16 1.57 9.69
N ILE A 88 7.88 1.06 10.89
CA ILE A 88 7.69 -0.38 11.14
C ILE A 88 6.49 -0.90 10.35
N ASN A 89 5.34 -0.25 10.47
CA ASN A 89 4.11 -0.65 9.79
C ASN A 89 4.31 -0.70 8.27
N LEU A 90 4.94 0.33 7.70
CA LEU A 90 5.24 0.40 6.26
C LEU A 90 6.12 -0.76 5.81
N ASN A 91 7.14 -1.14 6.59
CA ASN A 91 8.00 -2.28 6.26
C ASN A 91 7.23 -3.62 6.33
N GLU A 92 6.37 -3.80 7.33
CA GLU A 92 5.55 -5.02 7.47
C GLU A 92 4.52 -5.13 6.33
N MET A 93 3.84 -4.05 5.96
CA MET A 93 2.88 -4.00 4.86
C MET A 93 3.53 -4.34 3.51
N VAL A 94 4.72 -3.79 3.27
CA VAL A 94 5.52 -4.10 2.06
C VAL A 94 5.93 -5.57 2.05
N LEU A 95 6.37 -6.11 3.18
CA LEU A 95 6.73 -7.52 3.30
C LEU A 95 5.53 -8.43 3.03
N ILE A 96 4.37 -8.13 3.60
CA ILE A 96 3.12 -8.85 3.34
C ILE A 96 2.81 -8.87 1.84
N SER A 97 2.82 -7.70 1.19
CA SER A 97 2.55 -7.60 -0.25
C SER A 97 3.55 -8.41 -1.07
N GLN A 98 4.84 -8.31 -0.77
CA GLN A 98 5.88 -9.06 -1.47
C GLN A 98 5.69 -10.57 -1.35
N ARG A 99 5.41 -11.06 -0.13
CA ARG A 99 5.23 -12.49 0.14
C ARG A 99 3.97 -13.03 -0.53
N ALA A 100 2.89 -12.26 -0.52
CA ALA A 100 1.66 -12.63 -1.22
C ALA A 100 1.86 -12.73 -2.73
N HIS A 101 2.56 -11.78 -3.35
CA HIS A 101 2.88 -11.85 -4.79
C HIS A 101 3.75 -13.06 -5.13
N LEU A 102 4.75 -13.38 -4.31
CA LEU A 102 5.58 -14.58 -4.49
C LEU A 102 4.76 -15.87 -4.36
N TYR A 103 3.85 -15.92 -3.39
CA TYR A 103 2.93 -17.04 -3.20
C TYR A 103 2.00 -17.22 -4.41
N ASN A 104 1.34 -16.15 -4.86
CA ASN A 104 0.43 -16.17 -6.01
C ASN A 104 1.16 -16.64 -7.28
N ARG A 105 2.34 -16.08 -7.55
CA ARG A 105 3.17 -16.49 -8.70
C ARG A 105 3.59 -17.96 -8.61
N PHE A 106 3.95 -18.44 -7.42
CA PHE A 106 4.28 -19.85 -7.20
C PHE A 106 3.06 -20.74 -7.48
N LEU A 107 1.90 -20.35 -6.97
CA LEU A 107 0.65 -21.09 -7.12
C LEU A 107 0.24 -21.17 -8.60
N GLU A 108 0.28 -20.04 -9.31
CA GLU A 108 0.02 -19.94 -10.74
C GLU A 108 0.97 -20.83 -11.55
N SER A 109 2.27 -20.74 -11.27
CA SER A 109 3.29 -21.57 -11.95
C SER A 109 3.02 -23.06 -11.77
N ARG A 110 2.63 -23.49 -10.57
CA ARG A 110 2.29 -24.90 -10.29
C ARG A 110 0.99 -25.31 -10.97
N ALA A 111 -0.05 -24.50 -10.91
CA ALA A 111 -1.34 -24.81 -11.51
C ALA A 111 -1.25 -24.92 -13.03
N LYS A 112 -0.50 -24.01 -13.67
CA LYS A 112 -0.24 -24.04 -15.12
C LYS A 112 0.47 -25.32 -15.55
N SER A 113 1.50 -25.74 -14.81
CA SER A 113 2.21 -27.00 -15.08
C SER A 113 1.31 -28.22 -15.04
N GLU A 114 0.32 -28.25 -14.13
CA GLU A 114 -0.64 -29.36 -14.04
C GLU A 114 -1.60 -29.36 -15.24
N ILE A 115 -2.08 -28.18 -15.68
CA ILE A 115 -2.94 -28.05 -16.86
C ILE A 115 -2.22 -28.50 -18.13
N GLU A 116 -0.96 -28.12 -18.32
CA GLU A 116 -0.15 -28.54 -19.46
C GLU A 116 0.08 -30.07 -19.47
N SER A 117 0.28 -30.67 -18.29
CA SER A 117 0.45 -32.13 -18.14
C SER A 117 -0.83 -32.93 -18.43
N LEU A 118 -2.00 -32.29 -18.30
CA LEU A 118 -3.32 -32.85 -18.54
C LEU A 118 -3.74 -32.85 -20.01
N GLY A 119 -2.84 -32.55 -20.95
CA GLY A 119 -3.06 -32.26 -22.38
C GLY A 119 -3.83 -33.26 -23.27
N THR A 120 -4.96 -33.80 -22.84
CA THR A 120 -5.93 -34.53 -23.67
C THR A 120 -7.34 -34.20 -23.18
N LYS A 121 -8.16 -33.66 -24.08
CA LYS A 121 -9.48 -33.06 -23.81
C LYS A 121 -10.51 -34.01 -23.18
N ASP A 122 -10.26 -35.31 -23.13
CA ASP A 122 -11.23 -36.33 -22.71
C ASP A 122 -11.26 -36.62 -21.19
N GLN A 123 -10.40 -36.01 -20.37
CA GLN A 123 -10.39 -36.22 -18.90
C GLN A 123 -10.61 -34.95 -18.06
N VAL A 124 -10.75 -33.79 -18.70
CA VAL A 124 -10.90 -32.50 -18.01
C VAL A 124 -12.34 -32.27 -17.50
N GLU A 125 -13.33 -32.87 -18.15
CA GLU A 125 -14.75 -32.68 -17.76
C GLU A 125 -15.12 -33.35 -16.44
N ASP A 126 -14.40 -34.40 -16.03
CA ASP A 126 -14.70 -35.17 -14.81
C ASP A 126 -13.86 -34.70 -13.59
N THR A 127 -12.92 -33.78 -13.79
CA THR A 127 -11.97 -33.32 -12.76
C THR A 127 -12.14 -31.85 -12.36
N VAL A 128 -12.83 -31.03 -13.16
CA VAL A 128 -13.18 -29.64 -12.82
C VAL A 128 -14.57 -29.62 -12.16
N VAL A 129 -14.60 -29.50 -10.83
CA VAL A 129 -15.82 -29.64 -10.02
C VAL A 129 -16.58 -28.31 -9.82
N GLU A 130 -17.91 -28.40 -9.97
CA GLU A 130 -19.06 -27.66 -9.39
C GLU A 130 -19.24 -26.15 -9.55
N LYS A 131 -18.20 -25.34 -9.80
CA LYS A 131 -18.34 -23.88 -9.95
C LYS A 131 -18.27 -23.45 -11.43
N PRO A 132 -19.03 -22.44 -11.87
CA PRO A 132 -19.05 -22.01 -13.28
C PRO A 132 -17.63 -21.67 -13.76
N LYS A 133 -17.26 -22.18 -14.94
CA LYS A 133 -15.92 -22.02 -15.56
C LYS A 133 -15.42 -20.57 -15.58
N ASN A 134 -16.32 -19.59 -15.56
CA ASN A 134 -16.02 -18.15 -15.54
C ASN A 134 -15.32 -17.65 -14.25
N LEU A 135 -15.30 -18.44 -13.17
CA LEU A 135 -14.64 -18.08 -11.90
C LEU A 135 -13.14 -18.36 -11.89
N TYR A 136 -12.66 -19.22 -12.79
CA TYR A 136 -11.27 -19.63 -12.87
C TYR A 136 -10.52 -18.94 -14.01
N ASN A 137 -9.22 -18.69 -13.82
CA ASN A 137 -8.32 -18.18 -14.85
C ASN A 137 -7.80 -19.32 -15.74
N GLU A 138 -6.98 -18.99 -16.73
CA GLU A 138 -6.37 -19.98 -17.64
C GLU A 138 -5.51 -21.02 -16.92
N SER A 139 -5.01 -20.68 -15.73
CA SER A 139 -4.24 -21.59 -14.87
C SER A 139 -5.14 -22.43 -13.93
N GLY A 140 -6.47 -22.34 -14.06
CA GLY A 140 -7.42 -23.08 -13.24
C GLY A 140 -7.53 -22.59 -11.80
N LEU A 141 -7.01 -21.39 -11.48
CA LEU A 141 -7.10 -20.76 -10.16
C LEU A 141 -8.21 -19.72 -10.14
N LEU A 142 -8.71 -19.37 -8.96
CA LEU A 142 -9.71 -18.31 -8.83
C LEU A 142 -9.20 -16.99 -9.40
N ARG A 143 -9.98 -16.35 -10.28
CA ARG A 143 -9.65 -15.03 -10.87
C ARG A 143 -9.58 -13.93 -9.82
N ALA A 144 -10.40 -14.04 -8.78
CA ALA A 144 -10.45 -13.13 -7.65
C ALA A 144 -10.21 -13.91 -6.36
N SER A 145 -8.94 -13.99 -5.94
CA SER A 145 -8.55 -14.58 -4.66
C SER A 145 -8.81 -13.59 -3.52
N GLY A 146 -9.29 -14.11 -2.39
CA GLY A 146 -9.48 -13.33 -1.16
C GLY A 146 -8.17 -12.74 -0.65
N LEU A 147 -7.06 -13.49 -0.72
CA LEU A 147 -5.73 -13.01 -0.37
C LEU A 147 -5.33 -11.81 -1.25
N SER A 148 -5.47 -11.92 -2.58
CA SER A 148 -5.08 -10.84 -3.49
C SER A 148 -5.85 -9.55 -3.20
N ARG A 149 -7.17 -9.65 -3.02
CA ARG A 149 -8.00 -8.50 -2.66
C ARG A 149 -7.59 -7.88 -1.33
N LYS A 150 -7.29 -8.69 -0.32
CA LYS A 150 -6.88 -8.18 0.99
C LYS A 150 -5.52 -7.50 0.95
N VAL A 151 -4.61 -7.99 0.11
CA VAL A 151 -3.30 -7.37 -0.11
C VAL A 151 -3.43 -6.05 -0.85
N GLU A 152 -4.36 -5.93 -1.80
CA GLU A 152 -4.69 -4.64 -2.43
C GLU A 152 -5.15 -3.61 -1.40
N GLU A 153 -6.04 -3.98 -0.47
CA GLU A 153 -6.46 -3.10 0.63
C GLU A 153 -5.28 -2.64 1.50
N ILE A 154 -4.35 -3.56 1.83
CA ILE A 154 -3.12 -3.22 2.56
C ILE A 154 -2.24 -2.25 1.74
N VAL A 155 -2.11 -2.45 0.44
CA VAL A 155 -1.36 -1.55 -0.44
C VAL A 155 -2.01 -0.15 -0.50
N ASP A 156 -3.34 -0.07 -0.48
CA ASP A 156 -4.05 1.22 -0.40
C ASP A 156 -3.76 1.95 0.92
N HIS A 157 -3.74 1.24 2.04
CA HIS A 157 -3.32 1.80 3.33
C HIS A 157 -1.86 2.25 3.30
N TYR A 158 -0.97 1.45 2.68
CA TYR A 158 0.44 1.77 2.52
C TYR A 158 0.62 3.09 1.78
N LEU A 159 -0.07 3.30 0.65
CA LEU A 159 0.03 4.53 -0.15
C LEU A 159 -0.32 5.79 0.66
N VAL A 160 -1.35 5.70 1.52
CA VAL A 160 -1.75 6.83 2.38
C VAL A 160 -0.69 7.15 3.41
N ILE A 161 -0.19 6.13 4.12
CA ILE A 161 0.80 6.30 5.18
C ILE A 161 2.15 6.74 4.60
N GLU A 162 2.61 6.10 3.52
CA GLU A 162 3.88 6.38 2.85
C GLU A 162 3.93 7.81 2.35
N GLY A 163 2.85 8.27 1.69
CA GLY A 163 2.78 9.63 1.18
C GLY A 163 2.83 10.68 2.30
N PHE A 164 2.15 10.43 3.41
CA PHE A 164 2.24 11.29 4.59
C PHE A 164 3.66 11.30 5.20
N PHE A 165 4.25 10.11 5.36
CA PHE A 165 5.58 9.94 5.94
C PHE A 165 6.65 10.64 5.09
N LEU A 166 6.59 10.49 3.77
CA LEU A 166 7.48 11.16 2.82
C LEU A 166 7.40 12.68 2.97
N ARG A 167 6.21 13.28 2.89
CA ARG A 167 6.05 14.73 2.99
C ARG A 167 6.61 15.26 4.31
N ARG A 168 6.26 14.63 5.44
CA ARG A 168 6.77 15.06 6.76
C ARG A 168 8.28 14.90 6.88
N SER A 169 8.85 13.86 6.28
CA SER A 169 10.29 13.65 6.30
C SER A 169 11.03 14.75 5.52
N VAL A 170 10.48 15.16 4.36
CA VAL A 170 11.02 16.28 3.57
C VAL A 170 10.87 17.62 4.31
N GLU A 171 9.67 17.92 4.83
CA GLU A 171 9.43 19.13 5.65
C GLU A 171 10.42 19.22 6.83
N LYS A 172 10.69 18.08 7.48
CA LYS A 172 11.65 18.02 8.58
C LYS A 172 13.10 18.21 8.13
N ALA A 173 13.51 17.59 7.03
CA ALA A 173 14.86 17.75 6.47
C ALA A 173 15.17 19.21 6.14
N MET A 174 14.20 19.92 5.56
CA MET A 174 14.33 21.36 5.28
C MET A 174 14.41 22.20 6.57
N GLY A 175 13.69 21.80 7.62
CA GLY A 175 13.68 22.53 8.89
C GLY A 175 14.97 22.41 9.71
N ILE A 176 15.79 21.37 9.48
CA ILE A 176 17.09 21.14 10.14
C ILE A 176 18.27 21.37 9.20
N ASP A 177 18.03 22.04 8.07
CA ASP A 177 19.03 22.26 7.03
C ASP A 177 20.26 23.01 7.58
N GLU A 178 21.44 22.49 7.28
CA GLU A 178 22.73 23.05 7.65
C GLU A 178 23.59 23.26 6.40
N TYR A 179 24.21 24.43 6.31
CA TYR A 179 25.14 24.76 5.22
C TYR A 179 26.54 24.97 5.78
N ASP A 180 27.47 24.10 5.39
CA ASP A 180 28.90 24.29 5.63
C ASP A 180 29.55 25.03 4.45
N SER A 181 30.40 26.01 4.75
CA SER A 181 31.06 26.88 3.77
C SER A 181 32.00 26.11 2.83
N GLY A 182 32.45 24.92 3.23
CA GLY A 182 33.25 24.01 2.41
C GLY A 182 32.43 23.09 1.49
N SER A 183 31.11 23.03 1.64
CA SER A 183 30.25 22.13 0.88
C SER A 183 29.66 22.77 -0.38
N LYS A 184 29.45 21.95 -1.41
CA LYS A 184 28.82 22.36 -2.68
C LYS A 184 27.29 22.42 -2.58
N THR A 185 26.71 21.72 -1.61
CA THR A 185 25.26 21.59 -1.37
C THR A 185 24.99 21.62 0.13
N SER A 186 23.79 22.04 0.55
CA SER A 186 23.41 21.95 1.97
C SER A 186 23.03 20.50 2.34
N SER A 187 22.99 20.21 3.65
CA SER A 187 22.67 18.86 4.17
C SER A 187 21.26 18.40 3.76
N CYS A 188 20.32 19.34 3.60
CA CYS A 188 18.96 19.03 3.17
C CYS A 188 18.91 18.30 1.82
N VAL A 189 19.84 18.58 0.89
CA VAL A 189 19.88 17.89 -0.40
C VAL A 189 20.11 16.40 -0.17
N ASP A 190 21.14 16.04 0.58
CA ASP A 190 21.50 14.65 0.86
C ASP A 190 20.40 13.91 1.64
N ASP A 191 19.79 14.57 2.62
CA ASP A 191 18.68 14.03 3.41
C ASP A 191 17.45 13.74 2.54
N VAL A 192 17.06 14.68 1.66
CA VAL A 192 15.94 14.48 0.75
C VAL A 192 16.24 13.36 -0.23
N PHE A 193 17.43 13.29 -0.83
CA PHE A 193 17.81 12.18 -1.70
C PHE A 193 17.78 10.83 -0.98
N TYR A 194 18.20 10.78 0.29
CA TYR A 194 18.10 9.57 1.11
C TYR A 194 16.63 9.16 1.34
N ILE A 195 15.76 10.10 1.69
CA ILE A 195 14.32 9.87 1.89
C ILE A 195 13.67 9.35 0.59
N LEU A 196 13.97 9.97 -0.55
CA LEU A 196 13.45 9.55 -1.86
C LEU A 196 13.90 8.12 -2.20
N LYS A 197 15.19 7.82 -2.02
CA LYS A 197 15.75 6.49 -2.25
C LYS A 197 15.05 5.44 -1.39
N LYS A 198 14.84 5.73 -0.10
CA LYS A 198 14.14 4.84 0.83
C LYS A 198 12.69 4.59 0.37
N THR A 199 11.96 5.65 0.03
CA THR A 199 10.56 5.60 -0.43
C THR A 199 10.42 4.78 -1.72
N ILE A 200 11.26 5.05 -2.73
CA ILE A 200 11.24 4.32 -4.01
C ILE A 200 11.59 2.84 -3.79
N SER A 201 12.63 2.56 -3.01
CA SER A 201 13.02 1.18 -2.71
C SER A 201 11.89 0.40 -2.05
N ARG A 202 11.18 1.02 -1.11
CA ARG A 202 10.04 0.41 -0.43
C ARG A 202 8.86 0.19 -1.39
N ALA A 203 8.54 1.17 -2.24
CA ALA A 203 7.50 1.04 -3.26
C ALA A 203 7.80 -0.11 -4.24
N VAL A 204 9.05 -0.28 -4.67
CA VAL A 204 9.47 -1.42 -5.52
C VAL A 204 9.25 -2.76 -4.83
N HIS A 205 9.58 -2.85 -3.53
CA HIS A 205 9.42 -4.10 -2.78
C HIS A 205 7.95 -4.52 -2.59
N THR A 206 6.97 -3.61 -2.75
CA THR A 206 5.55 -4.00 -2.74
C THR A 206 5.19 -5.00 -3.85
N SER A 207 6.02 -5.13 -4.88
CA SER A 207 5.77 -5.99 -6.05
C SER A 207 4.49 -5.65 -6.83
N ASN A 208 3.97 -4.42 -6.65
CA ASN A 208 2.79 -3.89 -7.32
C ASN A 208 3.19 -2.67 -8.18
N VAL A 209 2.97 -2.76 -9.50
CA VAL A 209 3.37 -1.74 -10.47
C VAL A 209 2.52 -0.47 -10.35
N ASP A 210 1.23 -0.60 -10.05
CA ASP A 210 0.32 0.53 -9.87
C ASP A 210 0.70 1.34 -8.62
N CYS A 211 1.05 0.64 -7.53
CA CYS A 211 1.61 1.25 -6.33
C CYS A 211 2.89 2.02 -6.63
N LEU A 212 3.84 1.42 -7.37
CA LEU A 212 5.07 2.09 -7.76
C LEU A 212 4.81 3.35 -8.60
N ALA A 213 3.91 3.27 -9.58
CA ALA A 213 3.53 4.41 -10.40
C ALA A 213 2.88 5.53 -9.57
N ALA A 214 1.96 5.18 -8.66
CA ALA A 214 1.34 6.12 -7.74
C ALA A 214 2.38 6.81 -6.84
N MET A 215 3.34 6.06 -6.29
CA MET A 215 4.40 6.60 -5.44
C MET A 215 5.37 7.51 -6.19
N ILE A 216 5.73 7.18 -7.43
CA ILE A 216 6.58 8.06 -8.27
C ILE A 216 5.87 9.39 -8.53
N ASN A 217 4.58 9.35 -8.87
CA ASN A 217 3.78 10.56 -9.06
C ASN A 217 3.68 11.38 -7.76
N PHE A 218 3.55 10.70 -6.62
CA PHE A 218 3.50 11.36 -5.32
C PHE A 218 4.84 12.04 -4.97
N ILE A 219 5.97 11.37 -5.22
CA ILE A 219 7.31 11.92 -5.08
C ILE A 219 7.48 13.16 -5.96
N LYS A 220 7.12 13.06 -7.24
CA LYS A 220 7.20 14.19 -8.18
C LYS A 220 6.46 15.40 -7.64
N ASN A 221 5.20 15.23 -7.22
CA ASN A 221 4.38 16.32 -6.69
C ASN A 221 4.97 16.91 -5.40
N THR A 222 5.54 16.07 -4.53
CA THR A 222 6.19 16.54 -3.29
C THR A 222 7.42 17.38 -3.61
N LEU A 223 8.24 16.96 -4.58
CA LEU A 223 9.40 17.75 -4.99
C LEU A 223 9.02 19.08 -5.64
N GLU A 224 7.99 19.08 -6.50
CA GLU A 224 7.53 20.29 -7.20
C GLU A 224 6.86 21.30 -6.27
N MET A 225 6.06 20.84 -5.30
CA MET A 225 5.19 21.71 -4.47
C MET A 225 5.73 22.00 -3.08
N ASP A 226 6.58 21.13 -2.52
CA ASP A 226 7.03 21.24 -1.13
C ASP A 226 8.55 21.49 -1.03
N TYR A 227 9.37 21.09 -2.02
CA TYR A 227 10.84 21.18 -1.96
C TYR A 227 11.46 22.26 -2.84
N ILE A 228 11.02 22.40 -4.09
CA ILE A 228 11.62 23.35 -5.07
C ILE A 228 10.92 24.71 -5.07
N SER A 229 9.65 24.77 -4.65
CA SER A 229 8.82 25.98 -4.64
C SER A 229 9.19 26.94 -3.52
#